data_AF-G0ER08-F1
#
_entry.id   AF-G0ER08-F1
#
_cell.length_a   1.000
_cell.length_b   1.000
_cell.length_c   1.000
_cell.angle_alpha   90.00
_cell.angle_beta   90.00
_cell.angle_gamma   90.00
#
_symmetry.space_group_name_H-M   'P 1'
#
loop_
_entity.id
_entity.type
_entity.pdbx_description
1 polymer ?
#
loop_
_entity_poly.entity_id
_entity_poly.type
_entity_poly.pdbx_seq_one_letter_code
_entity_poly.pdbx_strand_id
1 'polypeptide(L)'
;MLIGLTGRPGVGQDAVADYLARTHAFTPTKLITDPLVDELAGHHIVVMHIRDRVDAEILAERGGIVVHLRDPHLPDFGPENDIALRDIDHQVTVSRDFFRAFDLLDRVIGDAEFLGAAT
;
A
#
# COMPACT_ATOMS: atom_id res chain seq x y z
N MET A 1 2.40 4.32 10.29
CA MET A 1 2.55 4.39 8.81
C MET A 1 1.28 3.85 8.17
N LEU A 2 0.78 4.48 7.10
CA LEU A 2 -0.44 4.05 6.40
C LEU A 2 -0.09 3.71 4.94
N ILE A 3 -0.38 2.49 4.51
CA ILE A 3 -0.12 2.00 3.15
C ILE A 3 -1.43 1.56 2.49
N GLY A 4 -1.67 2.01 1.27
CA GLY A 4 -2.81 1.59 0.45
C GLY A 4 -2.35 0.66 -0.67
N LEU A 5 -2.92 -0.53 -0.77
CA LEU A 5 -2.64 -1.45 -1.87
C LEU A 5 -3.71 -1.30 -2.95
N THR A 6 -3.27 -1.01 -4.16
CA THR A 6 -4.12 -0.99 -5.36
C THR A 6 -3.54 -1.91 -6.43
N GLY A 7 -4.37 -2.31 -7.40
CA GLY A 7 -4.01 -3.23 -8.47
C GLY A 7 -5.13 -4.21 -8.77
N ARG A 8 -4.95 -4.97 -9.85
CA ARG A 8 -5.98 -5.90 -10.36
C ARG A 8 -6.25 -7.04 -9.38
N PRO A 9 -7.48 -7.58 -9.35
CA PRO A 9 -7.75 -8.83 -8.64
C PRO A 9 -6.78 -9.94 -9.07
N GLY A 10 -6.20 -10.64 -8.11
CA GLY A 10 -5.23 -11.71 -8.36
C GLY A 10 -3.77 -11.28 -8.45
N VAL A 11 -3.46 -9.98 -8.39
CA VAL A 11 -2.07 -9.46 -8.42
C VAL A 11 -1.23 -9.79 -7.18
N GLY A 12 -1.83 -10.44 -6.16
CA GLY A 12 -1.14 -10.84 -4.94
C GLY A 12 -1.24 -9.84 -3.79
N GLN A 13 -2.27 -8.99 -3.75
CA GLN A 13 -2.51 -8.06 -2.62
C GLN A 13 -2.58 -8.78 -1.28
N ASP A 14 -3.21 -9.96 -1.21
CA ASP A 14 -3.31 -10.75 0.02
C ASP A 14 -1.93 -11.19 0.53
N ALA A 15 -1.08 -11.70 -0.37
CA ALA A 15 0.28 -12.12 -0.02
C ALA A 15 1.15 -10.93 0.44
N VAL A 16 0.99 -9.77 -0.19
CA VAL A 16 1.68 -8.53 0.22
C VAL A 16 1.19 -8.06 1.59
N ALA A 17 -0.12 -8.04 1.83
CA ALA A 17 -0.67 -7.66 3.12
C ALA A 17 -0.22 -8.62 4.24
N ASP A 18 -0.23 -9.93 3.98
CA ASP A 18 0.26 -10.94 4.92
C ASP A 18 1.75 -10.76 5.24
N TYR A 19 2.55 -10.42 4.24
CA TYR A 19 3.98 -10.10 4.44
C TYR A 19 4.16 -8.87 5.33
N LEU A 20 3.47 -7.77 5.02
CA LEU A 20 3.53 -6.54 5.81
C LEU A 20 3.08 -6.77 7.26
N ALA A 21 2.05 -7.59 7.46
CA ALA A 21 1.55 -7.92 8.79
C ALA A 21 2.57 -8.74 9.60
N ARG A 22 3.20 -9.74 8.98
CA ARG A 22 4.13 -10.65 9.67
C ARG A 22 5.50 -10.04 9.90
N THR A 23 6.02 -9.29 8.93
CA THR A 23 7.40 -8.78 8.95
C THR A 23 7.48 -7.40 9.57
N HIS A 24 6.47 -6.55 9.33
CA HIS A 24 6.50 -5.12 9.69
C HIS A 24 5.39 -4.71 10.68
N ALA A 25 4.68 -5.70 11.24
CA ALA A 25 3.60 -5.51 12.21
C ALA A 25 2.46 -4.60 11.72
N PHE A 26 2.19 -4.58 10.41
CA PHE A 26 1.05 -3.87 9.85
C PHE A 26 -0.27 -4.57 10.20
N THR A 27 -1.30 -3.78 10.51
CA THR A 27 -2.67 -4.27 10.65
C THR A 27 -3.38 -4.20 9.30
N PRO A 28 -3.74 -5.35 8.68
CA PRO A 28 -4.47 -5.35 7.42
C PRO A 28 -5.94 -4.98 7.65
N THR A 29 -6.46 -4.09 6.80
CA THR A 29 -7.87 -3.71 6.74
C THR A 29 -8.33 -3.61 5.29
N LYS A 30 -9.63 -3.79 5.05
CA LYS A 30 -10.25 -3.56 3.73
C LYS A 30 -11.06 -2.26 3.66
N LEU A 31 -11.10 -1.54 4.78
CA LEU A 31 -11.89 -0.33 4.93
C LEU A 31 -10.95 0.81 5.29
N ILE A 32 -11.18 1.96 4.68
CA ILE A 32 -10.59 3.23 5.08
C ILE A 32 -11.73 4.23 5.27
N THR A 33 -11.86 4.73 6.49
CA THR A 33 -12.82 5.77 6.86
C THR A 33 -12.13 6.69 7.85
N ASP A 34 -12.52 7.96 7.90
CA ASP A 34 -11.94 8.91 8.86
C ASP A 34 -11.94 8.40 10.30
N PRO A 35 -13.05 7.84 10.84
CA PRO A 35 -13.05 7.34 12.22
C PRO A 35 -12.07 6.20 12.44
N LEU A 36 -11.92 5.30 11.45
CA LEU A 36 -11.01 4.16 11.55
C LEU A 36 -9.55 4.60 11.48
N VAL A 37 -9.23 5.58 10.63
CA VAL A 37 -7.86 6.12 10.54
C VAL A 37 -7.51 6.89 11.82
N ASP A 38 -8.45 7.64 12.39
CA ASP A 38 -8.27 8.34 13.66
C ASP A 38 -8.07 7.36 14.83
N GLU A 39 -8.85 6.28 14.90
CA GLU A 39 -8.71 5.23 15.91
C GLU A 39 -7.34 4.53 15.82
N LEU A 40 -6.86 4.31 14.60
CA LEU A 40 -5.62 3.60 14.34
C LEU A 40 -4.40 4.54 14.22
N ALA A 41 -4.55 5.80 14.60
CA ALA A 41 -3.45 6.76 14.61
C ALA A 41 -2.29 6.25 15.48
N GLY A 42 -1.08 6.23 14.90
CA GLY A 42 0.12 5.69 15.55
C GLY A 42 0.38 4.19 15.30
N HIS A 43 -0.53 3.49 14.61
CA HIS A 43 -0.30 2.11 14.18
C HIS A 43 0.23 2.03 12.74
N HIS A 44 0.81 0.88 12.41
CA HIS A 44 1.12 0.51 11.03
C HIS A 44 -0.12 -0.15 10.43
N ILE A 45 -0.66 0.40 9.34
CA ILE A 45 -1.93 -0.04 8.75
C ILE A 45 -1.74 -0.24 7.26
N VAL A 46 -2.20 -1.39 6.76
CA VAL A 46 -2.25 -1.66 5.32
C VAL A 46 -3.71 -1.80 4.90
N VAL A 47 -4.16 -0.89 4.04
CA VAL A 47 -5.50 -0.90 3.46
C VAL A 47 -5.44 -1.65 2.13
N MET A 48 -6.16 -2.76 2.06
CA MET A 48 -6.21 -3.63 0.89
C MET A 48 -7.35 -3.21 -0.04
N HIS A 49 -7.18 -3.47 -1.34
CA HIS A 49 -8.19 -3.25 -2.37
C HIS A 49 -8.66 -1.80 -2.52
N ILE A 50 -7.74 -0.84 -2.43
CA ILE A 50 -8.04 0.54 -2.82
C ILE A 50 -8.33 0.56 -4.32
N ARG A 51 -9.59 0.83 -4.64
CA ARG A 51 -10.09 0.77 -6.01
C ARG A 51 -10.67 2.08 -6.48
N ASP A 52 -10.99 3.02 -5.60
CA ASP A 52 -11.55 4.30 -5.97
C ASP A 52 -10.68 5.46 -5.49
N ARG A 53 -10.95 6.62 -6.10
CA ARG A 53 -10.24 7.86 -5.82
C ARG A 53 -10.52 8.37 -4.40
N VAL A 54 -11.69 8.10 -3.84
CA VAL A 54 -12.08 8.61 -2.51
C VAL A 54 -11.23 7.94 -1.43
N ASP A 55 -11.09 6.62 -1.48
CA ASP A 55 -10.23 5.87 -0.57
C ASP A 55 -8.76 6.32 -0.68
N ALA A 56 -8.28 6.56 -1.91
CA ALA A 56 -6.93 7.07 -2.16
C ALA A 56 -6.74 8.50 -1.64
N GLU A 57 -7.73 9.38 -1.77
CA GLU A 57 -7.73 10.75 -1.24
C GLU A 57 -7.68 10.74 0.29
N ILE A 58 -8.52 9.93 0.97
CA ILE A 58 -8.49 9.79 2.43
C ILE A 58 -7.11 9.31 2.89
N LEU A 59 -6.52 8.34 2.19
CA LEU A 59 -5.19 7.86 2.51
C LEU A 59 -4.13 8.95 2.34
N ALA A 60 -4.23 9.74 1.27
CA ALA A 60 -3.31 10.83 0.97
C ALA A 60 -3.38 11.98 2.00
N GLU A 61 -4.58 12.38 2.41
CA GLU A 61 -4.79 13.44 3.43
C GLU A 61 -4.18 13.08 4.78
N ARG A 62 -4.06 11.78 5.07
CA ARG A 62 -3.49 11.24 6.31
C ARG A 62 -2.00 10.91 6.19
N GLY A 63 -1.36 11.35 5.11
CA GLY A 63 0.06 11.13 4.86
C GLY A 63 0.42 9.68 4.54
N GLY A 64 -0.55 8.84 4.19
CA GLY A 64 -0.30 7.49 3.71
C GLY A 64 0.28 7.48 2.30
N ILE A 65 0.80 6.34 1.88
CA ILE A 65 1.31 6.10 0.52
C ILE A 65 0.50 5.03 -0.20
N VAL A 66 0.33 5.18 -1.50
CA VAL A 66 -0.29 4.17 -2.37
C VAL A 66 0.80 3.31 -2.98
N VAL A 67 0.61 2.00 -2.93
CA VAL A 67 1.44 1.00 -3.59
C VAL A 67 0.60 0.30 -4.65
N HIS A 68 0.89 0.59 -5.91
CA HIS A 68 0.24 -0.05 -7.05
C HIS A 68 0.98 -1.33 -7.43
N LEU A 69 0.34 -2.47 -7.16
CA LEU A 69 0.84 -3.79 -7.51
C LEU A 69 0.48 -4.13 -8.96
N ARG A 70 1.46 -4.66 -9.69
CA ARG A 70 1.35 -5.07 -11.10
C ARG A 70 1.84 -6.50 -11.27
N ASP A 71 1.10 -7.34 -11.99
CA ASP A 71 1.56 -8.67 -12.41
C ASP A 71 1.81 -8.60 -13.91
N PRO A 72 3.03 -8.91 -14.41
CA PRO A 72 3.35 -8.84 -15.84
C PRO A 72 2.52 -9.79 -16.71
N HIS A 73 1.84 -10.77 -16.10
CA HIS A 73 0.94 -11.70 -16.78
C HIS A 73 -0.52 -11.23 -16.81
N LEU A 74 -0.86 -10.16 -16.07
CA LEU A 74 -2.18 -9.55 -16.09
C LEU A 74 -2.16 -8.28 -16.95
N PRO A 75 -3.26 -7.96 -17.63
CA PRO A 75 -3.37 -6.68 -18.32
C PRO A 75 -3.31 -5.55 -17.30
N ASP A 76 -2.46 -4.57 -17.62
CA ASP A 76 -2.23 -3.39 -16.80
C ASP A 76 -2.87 -2.18 -17.47
N PHE A 77 -3.91 -1.65 -16.82
CA PHE A 77 -4.60 -0.44 -17.23
C PHE A 77 -4.24 0.76 -16.35
N GLY A 78 -3.19 0.62 -15.54
CA GLY A 78 -2.84 1.56 -14.48
C GLY A 78 -3.63 1.33 -13.19
N PRO A 79 -3.51 2.28 -12.24
CA PRO A 79 -4.30 2.30 -11.00
C PRO A 79 -5.81 2.28 -11.30
N GLU A 80 -6.60 1.60 -10.46
CA GLU A 80 -8.04 1.51 -10.68
C GLU A 80 -8.71 2.89 -10.56
N ASN A 81 -9.76 3.13 -11.37
CA ASN A 81 -10.61 4.33 -11.34
C ASN A 81 -9.85 5.67 -11.28
N ASP A 82 -8.82 5.83 -12.12
CA ASP A 82 -8.05 7.07 -12.27
C ASP A 82 -7.36 7.55 -10.99
N ILE A 83 -6.97 6.63 -10.08
CA ILE A 83 -6.12 6.98 -8.94
C ILE A 83 -4.80 7.58 -9.47
N ALA A 84 -4.59 8.86 -9.21
CA ALA A 84 -3.36 9.55 -9.56
C ALA A 84 -2.27 9.25 -8.53
N LEU A 85 -1.26 8.48 -8.94
CA LEU A 85 -0.08 8.23 -8.10
C LEU A 85 0.74 9.52 -7.97
N ARG A 86 1.10 9.85 -6.74
CA ARG A 86 1.97 10.98 -6.36
C ARG A 86 3.44 10.55 -6.40
N ASP A 87 4.34 11.51 -6.26
CA ASP A 87 5.79 11.26 -6.28
C ASP A 87 6.27 10.35 -5.13
N ILE A 88 5.51 10.29 -4.04
CA ILE A 88 5.78 9.42 -2.87
C ILE A 88 5.10 8.04 -2.98
N ASP A 89 4.27 7.83 -3.99
CA ASP A 89 3.56 6.57 -4.21
C ASP A 89 4.44 5.64 -5.07
N HIS A 90 4.27 4.33 -4.90
CA HIS A 90 5.16 3.33 -5.50
C HIS A 90 4.43 2.38 -6.43
N GLN A 91 5.13 1.94 -7.48
CA GLN A 91 4.68 0.83 -8.32
C GLN A 91 5.57 -0.39 -8.09
N VAL A 92 4.95 -1.53 -7.84
CA VAL A 92 5.65 -2.78 -7.53
C VAL A 92 5.19 -3.88 -8.47
N THR A 93 6.14 -4.44 -9.22
CA THR A 93 5.87 -5.61 -10.06
C THR A 93 5.96 -6.88 -9.21
N VAL A 94 4.83 -7.53 -9.00
CA VAL A 94 4.72 -8.83 -8.34
C VAL A 94 5.00 -9.92 -9.36
N SER A 95 6.05 -10.69 -9.09
CA SER A 95 6.40 -11.92 -9.82
C SER A 95 6.07 -13.13 -8.96
N ARG A 96 6.09 -14.34 -9.53
CA ARG A 96 5.67 -15.57 -8.83
C ARG A 96 6.40 -15.83 -7.51
N ASP A 97 7.64 -15.40 -7.39
CA ASP A 97 8.48 -15.59 -6.20
C ASP A 97 8.31 -14.50 -5.13
N PHE A 98 7.61 -13.39 -5.42
CA PHE A 98 7.38 -12.25 -4.51
C PHE A 98 8.64 -11.59 -3.92
N PHE A 99 9.83 -12.17 -4.07
CA PHE A 99 11.07 -11.75 -3.44
C PHE A 99 11.39 -10.28 -3.73
N ARG A 100 11.34 -9.91 -5.01
CA ARG A 100 11.57 -8.52 -5.44
C ARG A 100 10.51 -7.54 -4.95
N ALA A 101 9.27 -8.00 -4.77
CA ALA A 101 8.20 -7.16 -4.25
C ALA A 101 8.41 -6.90 -2.77
N PHE A 102 8.82 -7.91 -2.00
CA PHE A 102 9.13 -7.80 -0.58
C PHE A 102 10.38 -6.94 -0.33
N ASP A 103 11.47 -7.14 -1.09
CA ASP A 103 12.67 -6.29 -1.00
C ASP A 103 12.35 -4.81 -1.23
N LEU A 104 11.47 -4.51 -2.19
CA LEU A 104 11.07 -3.14 -2.51
C LEU A 104 10.20 -2.56 -1.37
N LEU A 105 9.28 -3.35 -0.82
CA LEU A 105 8.47 -2.94 0.32
C LEU A 105 9.31 -2.68 1.58
N ASP A 106 10.30 -3.53 1.86
CA ASP A 106 11.24 -3.35 2.97
C ASP A 106 11.99 -2.03 2.84
N ARG A 107 12.43 -1.70 1.62
CA ARG A 107 13.07 -0.42 1.33
C ARG A 107 12.12 0.75 1.54
N VAL A 108 10.89 0.67 1.03
CA VAL A 108 9.89 1.75 1.16
C VAL A 108 9.56 2.02 2.63
N ILE A 109 9.40 0.96 3.41
CA ILE A 109 9.13 1.07 4.85
C ILE A 109 10.36 1.64 5.56
N GLY A 110 11.55 1.12 5.29
CA GLY A 110 12.79 1.64 5.88
C GLY A 110 13.06 3.10 5.57
N ASP A 111 12.84 3.54 4.32
CA ASP A 111 12.99 4.93 3.90
C ASP A 111 11.94 5.84 4.60
N ALA A 112 10.70 5.36 4.73
CA ALA A 112 9.62 6.10 5.42
C ALA A 112 9.84 6.22 6.93
N GLU A 113 10.29 5.14 7.59
CA GLU A 113 10.65 5.15 9.01
C GLU A 113 11.84 6.05 9.29
N PHE A 114 12.86 6.05 8.41
CA PHE A 114 14.02 6.91 8.55
C PHE A 114 13.67 8.41 8.44
N LEU A 115 12.78 8.77 7.49
CA LEU A 115 12.30 10.14 7.34
C LEU A 115 11.40 10.58 8.51
N GLY A 116 10.59 9.67 9.06
CA GLY A 116 9.76 9.94 10.24
C GLY A 116 10.55 10.06 11.55
N ALA A 117 11.74 9.46 11.63
CA ALA A 117 12.63 9.54 12.80
C ALA A 117 13.47 10.83 12.85
N ALA A 118 13.50 11.62 11.77
CA ALA A 118 14.35 12.81 11.63
C ALA A 118 13.66 14.11 12.10
N THR A 119 12.43 14.05 12.62
CA THR A 119 11.64 15.21 13.10
C THR A 119 11.39 15.17 14.59
#